data_AF-A0AA38I9B6-F1
#
_entry.id   AF-A0AA38I9B6-F1
#
_cell.length_a   1.000
_cell.length_b   1.000
_cell.length_c   1.000
_cell.angle_alpha   90.00
_cell.angle_beta   90.00
_cell.angle_gamma   90.00
#
_symmetry.space_group_name_H-M   'P 1'
#
loop_
_entity.id
_entity.type
_entity.pdbx_description
1 polymer ?
#
loop_
_entity_poly.entity_id
_entity_poly.type
_entity_poly.pdbx_seq_one_letter_code
_entity_poly.pdbx_strand_id
1 'polypeptide(L)'
;MVYSVEQDIFMAMSWYHNGIFVSGEWAYLVIACKQQYLAKYPDLQIQENSLQAHIRDLMNRFARIGSVNKEKSPGRPSVFHEVVDDLRRLEEN
;
A
#
# COMPACT_ATOMS: atom_id res chain seq x y z
N MET A 1 1.09 -16.61 4.84
CA MET A 1 1.36 -16.35 3.41
C MET A 1 2.47 -15.32 3.36
N VAL A 2 3.48 -15.52 2.52
CA VAL A 2 4.53 -14.52 2.29
C VAL A 2 4.12 -13.74 1.05
N TYR A 3 3.93 -12.43 1.19
CA TYR A 3 3.69 -11.54 0.05
C TYR A 3 5.04 -11.17 -0.55
N SER A 4 5.13 -11.09 -1.87
CA SER A 4 6.35 -10.62 -2.52
C SER A 4 6.50 -9.11 -2.35
N VAL A 5 7.73 -8.62 -2.46
CA VAL A 5 8.00 -7.17 -2.46
C VAL A 5 7.18 -6.44 -3.52
N GLU A 6 7.00 -7.03 -4.71
CA GLU A 6 6.17 -6.43 -5.76
C GLU A 6 4.70 -6.32 -5.36
N GLN A 7 4.18 -7.33 -4.66
CA GLN A 7 2.81 -7.32 -4.12
C GLN A 7 2.67 -6.24 -3.06
N ASP A 8 3.66 -6.08 -2.19
CA ASP A 8 3.71 -5.05 -1.16
C ASP A 8 3.74 -3.64 -1.77
N ILE A 9 4.62 -3.41 -2.74
CA ILE A 9 4.66 -2.14 -3.47
C ILE A 9 3.32 -1.85 -4.14
N PHE A 10 2.72 -2.85 -4.77
CA PHE A 10 1.42 -2.70 -5.41
C PHE A 10 0.33 -2.34 -4.38
N MET A 11 0.29 -3.00 -3.23
CA MET A 11 -0.66 -2.68 -2.15
C MET A 11 -0.48 -1.25 -1.62
N ALA A 12 0.76 -0.81 -1.41
CA ALA A 12 1.05 0.55 -0.98
C ALA A 12 0.62 1.59 -2.02
N MET A 13 0.97 1.38 -3.29
CA MET A 13 0.56 2.26 -4.38
C MET A 13 -0.97 2.31 -4.52
N SER A 14 -1.62 1.16 -4.47
CA SER A 14 -3.08 1.04 -4.55
C SER A 14 -3.76 1.75 -3.38
N TRP A 15 -3.24 1.61 -2.16
CA TRP A 15 -3.76 2.30 -0.97
C TRP A 15 -3.82 3.82 -1.17
N TYR A 16 -2.69 4.44 -1.49
CA TYR A 16 -2.59 5.88 -1.65
C TYR A 16 -3.29 6.40 -2.93
N HIS A 17 -3.35 5.56 -3.98
CA HIS A 17 -4.09 5.88 -5.19
C HIS A 17 -5.61 5.90 -4.98
N ASN A 18 -6.12 5.10 -4.05
CA ASN A 18 -7.56 5.04 -3.74
C ASN A 18 -7.99 5.97 -2.61
N GLY A 19 -7.09 6.84 -2.13
CA GLY A 19 -7.43 7.88 -1.17
C GLY A 19 -8.52 8.79 -1.71
N ILE A 20 -9.52 9.09 -0.89
CA ILE A 20 -10.56 10.09 -1.17
C ILE A 20 -10.39 11.27 -0.20
N PHE A 21 -10.57 12.48 -0.70
CA PHE A 21 -10.48 13.69 0.12
C PHE A 21 -11.87 14.05 0.64
N VAL A 22 -12.09 13.92 1.95
CA VAL A 22 -13.39 14.14 2.60
C VAL A 22 -13.18 15.04 3.81
N SER A 23 -13.94 16.13 3.91
CA SER A 23 -13.92 17.05 5.07
C SER A 23 -12.54 17.59 5.46
N GLY A 24 -11.65 17.79 4.48
CA GLY A 24 -10.29 18.32 4.73
C GLY A 24 -9.24 17.26 5.04
N GLU A 25 -9.63 15.97 5.08
CA GLU A 25 -8.73 14.85 5.37
C GLU A 25 -8.74 13.81 4.26
N TRP A 26 -7.62 13.10 4.09
CA TRP A 26 -7.55 11.95 3.20
C TRP A 26 -8.03 10.70 3.94
N ALA A 27 -9.12 10.10 3.45
CA ALA A 27 -9.60 8.81 3.91
C ALA A 27 -9.17 7.72 2.93
N TYR A 28 -8.74 6.58 3.47
CA TYR A 28 -8.28 5.43 2.71
C TYR A 28 -9.11 4.20 3.03
N LEU A 29 -9.52 3.48 2.00
CA LEU A 29 -10.38 2.32 2.14
C LEU A 29 -9.59 1.05 1.85
N VAL A 30 -9.37 0.24 2.89
CA VAL A 30 -8.78 -1.12 2.76
C VAL A 30 -9.52 -1.92 1.70
N ILE A 31 -10.84 -1.79 1.64
CA ILE A 31 -11.69 -2.53 0.69
C ILE A 31 -11.32 -2.21 -0.76
N ALA A 32 -11.05 -0.94 -1.09
CA ALA A 32 -10.65 -0.54 -2.44
C ALA A 32 -9.29 -1.13 -2.82
N CYS A 33 -8.32 -1.09 -1.90
CA CYS A 33 -7.02 -1.74 -2.08
C CYS A 33 -7.17 -3.27 -2.27
N LYS A 34 -8.01 -3.91 -1.45
CA LYS A 34 -8.32 -5.34 -1.54
C LYS A 34 -8.89 -5.71 -2.91
N GLN A 35 -9.88 -4.96 -3.39
CA GLN A 35 -10.51 -5.22 -4.69
C GLN A 35 -9.51 -5.11 -5.84
N GLN A 36 -8.65 -4.09 -5.83
CA GLN A 36 -7.60 -3.95 -6.85
C GLN A 36 -6.55 -5.05 -6.76
N TYR A 37 -6.20 -5.49 -5.56
CA TYR A 37 -5.29 -6.61 -5.36
C TYR A 37 -5.85 -7.91 -5.95
N LEU A 38 -7.09 -8.27 -5.59
CA LEU A 38 -7.74 -9.48 -6.08
C LEU A 38 -7.99 -9.44 -7.60
N ALA A 39 -8.25 -8.26 -8.16
CA ALA A 39 -8.36 -8.08 -9.61
C ALA A 39 -7.02 -8.27 -10.33
N LYS A 40 -5.90 -7.88 -9.70
CA LYS A 40 -4.55 -8.04 -10.26
C LYS A 40 -4.03 -9.47 -10.12
N TYR A 41 -4.39 -10.16 -9.04
CA TYR A 41 -3.92 -11.51 -8.72
C TYR A 41 -5.11 -12.47 -8.50
N PRO A 42 -5.95 -12.72 -9.53
CA PRO A 42 -7.18 -13.51 -9.39
C PRO A 42 -6.91 -14.98 -9.05
N ASP A 43 -5.74 -15.51 -9.44
CA ASP A 43 -5.38 -16.92 -9.24
C ASP A 43 -4.84 -17.21 -7.84
N LEU A 44 -4.56 -16.18 -7.04
CA LEU A 44 -4.09 -16.36 -5.67
C LEU A 44 -5.28 -16.62 -4.73
N GLN A 45 -5.33 -17.82 -4.16
CA GLN A 45 -6.27 -18.12 -3.08
C GLN A 45 -5.82 -17.43 -1.78
N ILE A 46 -6.25 -16.19 -1.60
CA ILE A 46 -5.91 -15.37 -0.44
C ILE A 46 -7.10 -15.29 0.50
N GLN A 47 -6.87 -15.58 1.77
CA GLN A 47 -7.86 -15.34 2.81
C GLN A 47 -8.03 -13.84 3.03
N GLU A 48 -9.25 -13.33 2.90
CA GLU A 48 -9.52 -11.88 2.98
C GLU A 48 -9.03 -11.24 4.28
N ASN A 49 -9.21 -11.94 5.41
CA ASN A 49 -8.78 -11.45 6.72
C ASN A 49 -7.25 -11.32 6.80
N SER A 50 -6.51 -12.24 6.18
CA SER A 50 -5.05 -12.20 6.15
C SER A 50 -4.55 -11.05 5.27
N LEU A 51 -5.21 -10.79 4.13
CA LEU A 51 -4.87 -9.68 3.25
C LEU A 51 -5.12 -8.33 3.92
N GLN A 52 -6.25 -8.18 4.59
CA GLN A 52 -6.57 -6.96 5.32
C GLN A 52 -5.57 -6.67 6.46
N ALA A 53 -5.19 -7.69 7.23
CA ALA A 53 -4.18 -7.53 8.28
C ALA A 53 -2.84 -7.10 7.68
N HIS A 54 -2.40 -7.78 6.60
CA HIS A 54 -1.15 -7.48 5.92
C HIS A 54 -1.10 -6.06 5.35
N ILE A 55 -2.17 -5.60 4.67
CA ILE A 55 -2.25 -4.23 4.15
C ILE A 55 -2.06 -3.20 5.27
N ARG A 56 -2.68 -3.42 6.45
CA ARG A 56 -2.55 -2.50 7.59
C ARG A 56 -1.12 -2.47 8.13
N ASP A 57 -0.52 -3.64 8.33
CA ASP A 57 0.85 -3.75 8.84
C ASP A 57 1.85 -3.13 7.86
N LEU A 58 1.64 -3.35 6.56
CA LEU A 58 2.42 -2.76 5.50
C LEU A 58 2.34 -1.22 5.53
N MET A 59 1.14 -0.66 5.63
CA MET A 59 0.97 0.81 5.65
C MET A 59 1.61 1.42 6.91
N ASN A 60 1.53 0.73 8.04
CA ASN A 60 2.24 1.13 9.25
C ASN A 60 3.77 1.11 9.06
N ARG A 61 4.30 0.09 8.37
CA ARG A 61 5.73 0.00 8.03
C ARG A 61 6.15 1.17 7.14
N PHE A 62 5.44 1.42 6.05
CA PHE A 62 5.70 2.54 5.12
C PHE A 62 5.63 3.91 5.81
N ALA A 63 4.63 4.11 6.68
CA ALA A 63 4.51 5.34 7.46
C ALA A 63 5.68 5.52 8.45
N ARG A 64 6.08 4.44 9.14
CA ARG A 64 7.16 4.48 10.15
C ARG A 64 8.53 4.76 9.54
N ILE A 65 8.83 4.22 8.36
CA ILE A 65 10.14 4.41 7.70
C ILE A 65 10.19 5.68 6.83
N GLY A 66 9.11 6.48 6.81
CA GLY A 66 9.09 7.72 6.06
C GLY A 66 8.94 7.56 4.54
N SER A 67 8.47 6.39 4.07
CA SER A 67 8.21 6.15 2.64
C SER A 67 7.01 6.92 2.09
N VAL A 68 6.36 7.77 2.88
CA VAL A 68 5.12 8.44 2.53
C VAL A 68 5.40 9.94 2.44
N ASN A 69 5.23 10.53 1.26
CA ASN A 69 5.36 11.97 1.03
C ASN A 69 3.99 12.62 0.76
N LYS A 70 3.91 13.95 0.78
CA LYS A 70 2.72 14.69 0.34
C LYS A 70 2.93 15.20 -1.09
N GLU A 71 2.02 14.89 -2.00
CA GLU A 71 1.98 15.42 -3.36
C GLU A 71 1.40 16.84 -3.42
N LYS A 72 1.42 17.44 -4.63
CA LYS A 72 0.94 18.80 -4.92
C LYS A 72 -0.56 19.00 -4.74
N SER A 73 -1.37 17.95 -4.92
CA SER A 73 -2.81 17.94 -4.58
C SER A 73 -2.96 17.97 -3.06
N PRO A 74 -4.01 18.54 -2.44
CA PRO A 74 -4.08 18.97 -1.03
C PRO A 74 -3.42 18.03 0.00
N GLY A 75 -2.09 18.10 0.10
CA GLY A 75 -1.28 17.18 0.90
C GLY A 75 -1.46 15.69 0.60
N ARG A 76 -1.88 15.26 -0.60
CA ARG A 76 -2.18 13.85 -0.94
C ARG A 76 -0.99 12.97 -0.64
N PRO A 77 -1.09 12.04 0.32
CA PRO A 77 -0.03 11.08 0.58
C PRO A 77 0.24 10.18 -0.63
N SER A 78 1.52 9.98 -0.97
CA SER A 78 1.99 9.04 -1.99
C SER A 78 3.26 8.32 -1.52
N VAL A 79 3.64 7.25 -2.21
CA VAL A 79 4.82 6.44 -1.86
C VAL A 79 6.08 7.02 -2.52
N PHE A 80 7.15 7.16 -1.73
CA PHE A 80 8.47 7.60 -2.20
C PHE A 80 9.13 6.49 -3.02
N HIS A 81 9.40 6.76 -4.29
CA HIS A 81 9.98 5.76 -5.21
C HIS A 81 11.37 5.28 -4.73
N GLU A 82 12.19 6.16 -4.14
CA GLU A 82 13.52 5.76 -3.66
C GLU A 82 13.44 4.80 -2.46
N VAL A 83 12.44 4.94 -1.57
CA VAL A 83 12.26 4.00 -0.45
C VAL A 83 11.65 2.68 -0.91
N VAL A 84 10.89 2.68 -2.01
CA VAL A 84 10.44 1.44 -2.66
C VAL A 84 11.64 0.63 -3.17
N ASP A 85 12.64 1.29 -3.74
CA ASP A 85 13.86 0.63 -4.20
C ASP A 85 14.74 0.17 -3.04
N ASP A 86 14.79 0.90 -1.93
CA ASP A 86 15.50 0.44 -0.72
C ASP A 86 14.80 -0.74 -0.02
N LEU A 87 13.46 -0.79 -0.03
CA LEU A 87 12.72 -1.96 0.46
C LEU A 87 12.99 -3.21 -0.40
N ARG A 88 13.11 -3.05 -1.73
CA ARG A 88 13.54 -4.14 -2.61
C ARG A 88 14.91 -4.68 -2.21
N ARG A 89 15.88 -3.80 -1.93
CA ARG A 89 17.23 -4.18 -1.50
C ARG A 89 17.27 -4.85 -0.12
N LEU A 90 16.36 -4.49 0.78
CA LEU A 90 16.30 -5.04 2.14
C LEU A 90 15.70 -6.45 2.20
N GLU A 91 14.85 -6.85 1.25
CA GLU A 91 14.29 -8.21 1.20
C GLU A 91 15.07 -9.17 0.29
N GLU A 92 16.00 -8.64 -0.52
CA GLU A 92 16.97 -9.45 -1.30
C GLU A 92 18.20 -9.89 -0.49
N ASN A 93 18.37 -9.43 0.75
CA ASN A 93 19.44 -9.84 1.68
C ASN A 93 18.89 -10.65 2.86
#